data_AF-A0A9P8NK25-F1
#
_entry.id   AF-A0A9P8NK25-F1
#
_cell.length_a   1.000
_cell.length_b   1.000
_cell.length_c   1.000
_cell.angle_alpha   90.00
_cell.angle_beta   90.00
_cell.angle_gamma   90.00
#
_symmetry.space_group_name_H-M   'P 1'
#
loop_
_entity.id
_entity.type
_entity.pdbx_description
1 polymer ?
#
loop_
_entity_poly.entity_id
_entity_poly.type
_entity_poly.pdbx_seq_one_letter_code
_entity_poly.pdbx_strand_id
1 'polypeptide(L)' 'MPPQAEDKRQAAREVVDILHEISTLLNTNLDRTELSLCVSLIENGVNPDALAEAAAISRGLANKHAMPE' A
#
# COMPACT_ATOMS: atom_id res chain seq x y z
N MET A 1 -23.84 -10.54 19.80
CA MET A 1 -22.50 -10.48 19.16
C MET A 1 -22.70 -9.87 17.79
N PRO A 2 -22.02 -8.80 17.36
CA PRO A 2 -22.34 -8.16 16.08
C PRO A 2 -21.60 -8.88 14.93
N PRO A 3 -22.26 -9.75 14.14
CA PRO A 3 -21.64 -10.44 13.00
C PRO A 3 -21.11 -9.49 11.92
N GLN A 4 -21.56 -8.23 11.91
CA GLN A 4 -21.19 -7.22 10.91
C GLN A 4 -19.76 -6.68 11.05
N ALA A 5 -19.17 -6.71 12.25
CA ALA A 5 -17.81 -6.19 12.45
C ALA A 5 -16.75 -7.16 11.89
N GLU A 6 -17.02 -8.46 11.95
CA GLU A 6 -16.13 -9.50 11.45
C GLU A 6 -16.14 -9.57 9.92
N ASP A 7 -17.32 -9.44 9.32
CA ASP A 7 -17.53 -9.35 7.86
C ASP A 7 -16.77 -8.17 7.24
N LYS A 8 -16.88 -6.97 7.85
CA LYS A 8 -16.11 -5.78 7.44
C LYS A 8 -14.60 -6.00 7.51
N ARG A 9 -14.12 -6.73 8.51
CA ARG A 9 -12.68 -7.01 8.69
C ARG A 9 -12.17 -8.03 7.68
N GLN A 10 -13.01 -8.99 7.28
CA GLN A 10 -12.71 -9.93 6.21
C GLN A 10 -12.67 -9.20 4.86
N ALA A 11 -13.68 -8.39 4.56
CA ALA A 11 -13.72 -7.58 3.34
C ALA A 11 -12.50 -6.65 3.22
N ALA A 12 -12.09 -5.98 4.30
CA ALA A 12 -10.91 -5.13 4.30
C ALA A 12 -9.62 -5.90 3.99
N ARG A 13 -9.47 -7.13 4.49
CA ARG A 13 -8.31 -7.99 4.17
C ARG A 13 -8.31 -8.40 2.71
N GLU A 14 -9.46 -8.79 2.18
CA GLU A 14 -9.61 -9.17 0.78
C GLU A 14 -9.27 -8.01 -0.16
N VAL A 15 -9.73 -6.80 0.16
CA VAL A 15 -9.38 -5.58 -0.59
C VAL A 15 -7.87 -5.36 -0.60
N VAL A 16 -7.20 -5.45 0.55
CA VAL A 16 -5.73 -5.28 0.63
C VAL A 16 -4.99 -6.37 -0.15
N ASP A 17 -5.51 -7.60 -0.16
CA ASP A 17 -4.95 -8.73 -0.91
C ASP A 17 -5.01 -8.47 -2.42
N ILE A 18 -6.20 -8.08 -2.92
CA ILE A 18 -6.43 -7.71 -4.32
C ILE A 18 -5.54 -6.52 -4.73
N LEU A 19 -5.47 -5.47 -3.90
CA LEU A 19 -4.61 -4.32 -4.17
C LEU A 19 -3.13 -4.70 -4.24
N HIS A 20 -2.68 -5.66 -3.43
CA HIS A 20 -1.31 -6.16 -3.45
C HIS A 20 -1.02 -6.98 -4.72
N GLU A 21 -1.97 -7.79 -5.19
CA GLU A 21 -1.86 -8.46 -6.50
C GLU A 21 -1.76 -7.44 -7.64
N ILE A 22 -2.61 -6.41 -7.63
CA ILE A 22 -2.55 -5.32 -8.63
C ILE A 22 -1.18 -4.62 -8.59
N SER A 23 -0.69 -4.28 -7.40
CA SER A 23 0.64 -3.68 -7.21
C SER A 23 1.77 -4.56 -7.78
N THR A 24 1.67 -5.88 -7.58
CA THR A 24 2.63 -6.85 -8.09
C THR A 24 2.58 -6.90 -9.62
N LEU A 25 1.38 -6.95 -10.22
CA LEU A 25 1.19 -6.95 -11.67
C LEU A 25 1.72 -5.66 -12.32
N LEU A 26 1.51 -4.51 -11.68
CA LEU A 26 2.00 -3.21 -12.14
C LEU A 26 3.48 -2.96 -11.82
N ASN A 27 4.16 -3.92 -11.18
CA ASN A 27 5.55 -3.78 -10.73
C ASN A 27 5.78 -2.52 -9.88
N THR A 28 4.78 -2.10 -9.09
CA THR A 28 4.95 -1.01 -8.13
C THR A 28 5.72 -1.44 -6.89
N ASN A 29 5.81 -2.74 -6.64
CA ASN A 29 6.55 -3.35 -5.53
C ASN A 29 6.19 -2.74 -4.17
N LEU A 30 4.90 -2.44 -3.96
CA LEU A 30 4.40 -1.98 -2.66
C LEU A 30 4.04 -3.18 -1.80
N ASP A 31 4.65 -3.25 -0.61
CA ASP A 31 4.31 -4.27 0.39
C ASP A 31 2.90 -4.02 0.98
N ARG A 32 2.28 -5.05 1.56
CA ARG A 32 0.95 -4.94 2.20
C ARG A 32 0.87 -3.83 3.24
N THR A 33 1.95 -3.61 3.99
CA THR A 33 2.03 -2.54 4.99
C THR A 33 2.03 -1.16 4.34
N GLU A 34 2.78 -0.98 3.25
CA GLU A 34 2.82 0.27 2.50
C GLU A 34 1.48 0.56 1.83
N LEU A 35 0.83 -0.45 1.26
CA LEU A 35 -0.52 -0.30 0.70
C LEU A 35 -1.54 0.10 1.75
N SER A 36 -1.53 -0.54 2.93
CA SER A 36 -2.43 -0.17 4.03
C SER A 36 -2.20 1.26 4.51
N LEU A 37 -0.94 1.70 4.57
CA LEU A 37 -0.58 3.07 4.89
C LEU A 37 -1.07 4.04 3.81
N CYS A 38 -0.89 3.69 2.53
CA CYS A 38 -1.35 4.52 1.41
C CYS A 38 -2.86 4.71 1.43
N VAL A 39 -3.62 3.63 1.63
CA VAL A 39 -5.09 3.69 1.80
C VAL A 39 -5.45 4.62 2.94
N SER A 40 -4.80 4.47 4.10
CA SER A 40 -5.09 5.31 5.27
C SER A 40 -4.80 6.79 5.00
N LEU A 41 -3.69 7.11 4.32
CA LEU A 41 -3.34 8.49 3.97
C LEU A 41 -4.33 9.09 2.97
N ILE A 42 -4.74 8.33 1.96
CA ILE A 42 -5.74 8.76 0.97
C ILE A 42 -7.09 8.99 1.65
N GLU A 43 -7.51 8.11 2.57
CA GLU A 43 -8.73 8.29 3.37
C GLU A 43 -8.69 9.54 4.26
N ASN A 44 -7.48 9.98 4.67
CA ASN A 44 -7.27 11.23 5.40
C ASN A 44 -7.17 12.47 4.47
N GLY A 45 -7.37 12.32 3.16
CA GLY A 45 -7.39 13.41 2.18
C GLY A 45 -6.03 13.76 1.58
N VAL A 46 -5.02 12.90 1.74
CA VAL A 46 -3.73 13.06 1.06
C VAL A 46 -3.91 12.83 -0.45
N ASN A 47 -3.31 13.70 -1.27
CA ASN A 47 -3.35 13.55 -2.72
C ASN A 47 -2.62 12.26 -3.16
N PRO A 48 -3.29 11.33 -3.87
CA PRO A 48 -2.68 10.08 -4.32
C PRO A 48 -1.48 10.27 -5.24
N ASP A 49 -1.44 11.35 -6.03
CA ASP A 49 -0.35 11.62 -6.97
C ASP A 49 0.95 11.99 -6.22
N ALA A 50 0.83 12.91 -5.25
CA ALA A 50 1.93 13.27 -4.36
C ALA A 50 2.38 12.10 -3.47
N LEU A 51 1.44 11.22 -3.09
CA LEU A 51 1.75 10.00 -2.34
C LEU A 51 2.50 8.98 -3.20
N ALA A 52 2.13 8.82 -4.47
CA ALA A 52 2.83 7.95 -5.41
C ALA A 52 4.28 8.43 -5.63
N GLU A 53 4.48 9.73 -5.77
CA GLU A 53 5.81 10.33 -5.86
C GLU A 53 6.62 10.10 -4.57
N ALA A 54 6.03 10.32 -3.40
CA ALA A 54 6.70 10.05 -2.12
C ALA A 54 7.07 8.56 -1.93
N ALA A 55 6.18 7.64 -2.32
CA ALA A 55 6.45 6.21 -2.28
C ALA A 55 7.58 5.83 -3.27
N ALA A 56 7.56 6.37 -4.48
CA ALA A 56 8.62 6.15 -5.47
C ALA A 56 9.97 6.70 -5.00
N ILE A 57 10.01 7.89 -4.37
CA ILE A 57 11.21 8.49 -3.80
C ILE A 57 11.77 7.61 -2.68
N SER A 58 10.92 7.17 -1.74
CA SER A 58 11.34 6.31 -0.61
C SER A 58 12.00 5.02 -1.11
N ARG A 59 11.40 4.36 -2.13
CA ARG A 59 11.99 3.17 -2.76
C ARG A 59 13.26 3.48 -3.56
N GLY A 60 13.31 4.62 -4.25
CA GLY A 60 14.50 5.06 -4.97
C GLY A 60 15.70 5.30 -4.05
N LEU A 61 15.46 5.79 -2.83
CA LEU A 61 16.47 5.93 -1.79
C LEU A 61 16.88 4.58 -1.19
N ALA A 62 15.94 3.66 -0.99
CA ALA A 62 16.24 2.28 -0.57
C ALA A 62 17.11 1.55 -1.61
N ASN A 63 16.85 1.74 -2.91
CA ASN A 63 17.63 1.13 -3.99
C ASN A 63 19.04 1.70 -4.14
N LYS A 64 19.28 2.94 -3.65
CA LYS A 64 20.63 3.52 -3.56
C LYS A 64 21.50 2.92 -2.44
N HIS A 65 20.88 2.30 -1.43
CA HIS A 65 21.60 1.66 -0.32
C HIS A 65 21.83 0.15 -0.54
N ALA A 66 21.20 -0.45 -1.57
CA ALA A 66 21.26 -1.88 -1.86
C ALA A 66 22.36 -2.28 -2.86
N MET A 67 23.24 -1.36 -3.26
CA MET A 67 24.41 -1.64 -4.10
C MET A 67 25.69 -1.45 -3.27
N PRO A 68 26.19 -2.46 -2.55
CA PRO A 68 27.59 -2.48 -2.15
C PRO A 68 28.45 -2.75 -3.41
N GLU A 69 29.58 -2.06 -3.50
CA GLU A 69 30.65 -2.34 -4.49
C GLU A 69 31.24 -3.73 -4.34
#